data_AF-A0A524MFT6-F1
#
_entry.id   AF-A0A524MFT6-F1
#
_cell.length_a   1.000
_cell.length_b   1.000
_cell.length_c   1.000
_cell.angle_alpha   90.00
_cell.angle_beta   90.00
_cell.angle_gamma   90.00
#
_symmetry.space_group_name_H-M   'P 1'
#
loop_
_entity.id
_entity.type
_entity.pdbx_description
1 polymer ?
#
loop_
_entity_poly.entity_id
_entity_poly.type
_entity_poly.pdbx_seq_one_letter_code
_entity_poly.pdbx_strand_id
1 'polypeptide(L)'
;MSEKKEMVVNLIVKRNVSAIITLSEKLEIETEAVIELINELISEGKLQGTFTEDGKRFFRSDAKVSDAPVIEREDIMPEFLSYNTKPGYVIAIIGALILGGGAIVNIYATDATEYDFAAILFLIGILILFTGLYLVAKRNPPS
;
A
#
# COMPACT_ATOMS: atom_id res chain seq x y z
N MET A 1 -30.87 35.88 -1.72
CA MET A 1 -31.14 34.68 -0.90
C MET A 1 -31.52 33.42 -1.71
N SER A 2 -32.06 33.51 -2.93
CA SER A 2 -32.44 32.32 -3.73
C SER A 2 -31.27 31.62 -4.45
N GLU A 3 -30.26 32.36 -4.89
CA GLU A 3 -29.18 31.84 -5.74
C GLU A 3 -28.26 30.85 -5.00
N LYS A 4 -27.89 31.17 -3.75
CA LYS A 4 -27.04 30.30 -2.92
C LYS A 4 -27.72 28.97 -2.59
N LYS A 5 -29.05 28.97 -2.35
CA LYS A 5 -29.84 27.75 -2.15
C LYS A 5 -29.80 26.85 -3.38
N GLU A 6 -29.97 27.41 -4.56
CA GLU A 6 -29.91 26.67 -5.82
C GLU A 6 -28.51 26.09 -6.09
N MET A 7 -27.46 26.85 -5.74
CA MET A 7 -26.09 26.35 -5.79
C MET A 7 -25.83 25.19 -4.83
N VAL A 8 -26.34 25.25 -3.59
CA VAL A 8 -26.26 24.14 -2.62
C VAL A 8 -26.91 22.88 -3.19
N VAL A 9 -28.12 22.99 -3.73
CA VAL A 9 -28.82 21.87 -4.37
C VAL A 9 -28.00 21.31 -5.54
N ASN A 10 -27.45 22.18 -6.39
CA ASN A 10 -26.63 21.77 -7.53
C ASN A 10 -25.35 21.02 -7.08
N LEU A 11 -24.66 21.51 -6.06
CA LEU A 11 -23.45 20.89 -5.52
C LEU A 11 -23.73 19.51 -4.89
N ILE A 12 -24.83 19.39 -4.15
CA ILE A 12 -25.20 18.14 -3.47
C ILE A 12 -25.78 17.12 -4.46
N VAL A 13 -26.72 17.54 -5.32
CA VAL A 13 -27.46 16.63 -6.21
C VAL A 13 -26.69 16.30 -7.48
N LYS A 14 -26.12 17.31 -8.17
CA LYS A 14 -25.43 17.08 -9.46
C LYS A 14 -23.96 16.72 -9.29
N ARG A 15 -23.30 17.26 -8.28
CA ARG A 15 -21.85 17.05 -8.06
C ARG A 15 -21.52 16.11 -6.90
N ASN A 16 -22.52 15.53 -6.23
CA ASN A 16 -22.36 14.58 -5.12
C ASN A 16 -21.40 15.07 -4.02
N VAL A 17 -21.40 16.37 -3.72
CA VAL A 17 -20.56 16.93 -2.65
C VAL A 17 -21.27 16.69 -1.31
N SER A 18 -20.66 15.87 -0.45
CA SER A 18 -21.18 15.54 0.89
C SER A 18 -20.52 16.31 2.03
N ALA A 19 -19.29 16.80 1.85
CA ALA A 19 -18.57 17.52 2.89
C ALA A 19 -19.04 18.99 2.99
N ILE A 20 -19.44 19.41 4.19
CA ILE A 20 -19.96 20.77 4.40
C ILE A 20 -18.84 21.81 4.25
N ILE A 21 -17.63 21.51 4.67
CA ILE A 21 -16.45 22.38 4.49
C ILE A 21 -16.25 22.68 2.99
N THR A 22 -16.36 21.67 2.13
CA THR A 22 -16.23 21.86 0.68
C THR A 22 -17.38 22.68 0.08
N LEU A 23 -18.58 22.62 0.68
CA LEU A 23 -19.69 23.49 0.28
C LEU A 23 -19.44 24.94 0.74
N SER A 24 -18.96 25.13 1.97
CA SER A 24 -18.58 26.42 2.56
C SER A 24 -17.52 27.13 1.72
N GLU A 25 -16.45 26.43 1.35
CA GLU A 25 -15.39 26.95 0.47
C GLU A 25 -15.91 27.36 -0.90
N LYS A 26 -16.80 26.56 -1.50
CA LYS A 26 -17.33 26.84 -2.86
C LYS A 26 -18.38 27.94 -2.90
N LEU A 27 -19.08 28.17 -1.80
CA LEU A 27 -20.14 29.16 -1.68
C LEU A 27 -19.66 30.45 -1.02
N GLU A 28 -18.40 30.49 -0.55
CA GLU A 28 -17.78 31.58 0.17
C GLU A 28 -18.65 32.06 1.35
N ILE A 29 -19.15 31.10 2.13
CA ILE A 29 -19.96 31.34 3.34
C ILE A 29 -19.48 30.46 4.49
N GLU A 30 -19.78 30.88 5.71
CA GLU A 30 -19.47 30.11 6.92
C GLU A 30 -20.17 28.75 6.93
N THR A 31 -19.54 27.77 7.58
CA THR A 31 -20.02 26.38 7.63
C THR A 31 -21.39 26.29 8.31
N GLU A 32 -21.60 27.09 9.35
CA GLU A 32 -22.86 27.23 10.08
C GLU A 32 -23.98 27.71 9.14
N ALA A 33 -23.70 28.71 8.29
CA ALA A 33 -24.67 29.21 7.31
C ALA A 33 -25.00 28.16 6.23
N VAL A 34 -24.06 27.29 5.86
CA VAL A 34 -24.34 26.16 4.96
C VAL A 34 -25.29 25.17 5.62
N ILE A 35 -25.08 24.85 6.90
CA ILE A 35 -25.94 23.94 7.65
C ILE A 35 -27.37 24.48 7.73
N GLU A 36 -27.53 25.77 8.03
CA GLU A 36 -28.84 26.44 8.03
C GLU A 36 -29.53 26.34 6.68
N LEU A 37 -28.82 26.63 5.58
CA LEU A 37 -29.36 26.53 4.23
C LEU A 37 -29.79 25.10 3.87
N ILE A 38 -29.01 24.09 4.27
CA ILE A 38 -29.36 22.69 4.04
C ILE A 38 -30.59 22.31 4.86
N ASN A 39 -30.67 22.69 6.14
CA ASN A 39 -31.85 22.44 6.97
C ASN A 39 -33.11 23.10 6.40
N GLU A 40 -32.99 24.34 5.90
CA GLU A 40 -34.08 25.04 5.24
C GLU A 40 -34.51 24.29 3.96
N LEU A 41 -33.57 23.84 3.14
CA LEU A 41 -33.84 23.04 1.93
C LEU A 41 -34.46 21.66 2.24
N ILE A 42 -34.14 21.06 3.38
CA ILE A 42 -34.80 19.84 3.88
C ILE A 42 -36.24 20.16 4.27
N SER A 43 -36.46 21.26 5.00
CA SER A 43 -37.80 21.69 5.42
C SER A 43 -38.71 22.06 4.24
N GLU A 44 -38.13 22.63 3.16
CA GLU A 44 -38.80 22.91 1.89
C GLU A 44 -39.04 21.64 1.05
N GLY A 45 -38.54 20.47 1.47
CA GLY A 45 -38.66 19.21 0.73
C GLY A 45 -37.79 19.13 -0.53
N LYS A 46 -36.86 20.07 -0.73
CA LYS A 46 -35.96 20.12 -1.88
C LYS A 46 -34.73 19.21 -1.74
N LEU A 47 -34.36 18.87 -0.51
CA LEU A 47 -33.31 17.91 -0.18
C LEU A 47 -33.84 16.86 0.80
N GLN A 48 -33.38 15.63 0.65
CA GLN A 48 -33.66 14.54 1.58
C GLN A 48 -32.34 13.90 1.99
N GLY A 49 -32.05 13.86 3.29
CA GLY A 49 -30.77 13.38 3.78
C GLY A 49 -30.60 13.56 5.28
N THR A 50 -29.45 13.14 5.78
CA THR A 50 -29.08 13.23 7.20
C THR A 50 -27.66 13.74 7.33
N PHE A 51 -27.40 14.49 8.39
CA PHE A 51 -26.04 14.85 8.78
C PHE A 51 -25.36 13.69 9.53
N THR A 52 -24.04 13.65 9.47
CA THR A 52 -23.22 12.80 10.34
C THR A 52 -23.25 13.29 11.79
N GLU A 53 -22.95 12.41 12.75
CA GLU A 53 -22.91 12.76 14.19
C GLU A 53 -21.93 13.90 14.49
N ASP A 54 -20.87 14.04 13.70
CA ASP A 54 -19.88 15.11 13.82
C ASP A 54 -20.32 16.43 13.13
N GLY A 55 -21.46 16.43 12.44
CA GLY A 55 -21.99 17.59 11.71
C GLY A 55 -21.14 18.03 10.52
N LYS A 56 -20.14 17.23 10.09
CA LYS A 56 -19.20 17.65 9.02
C LYS A 56 -19.64 17.24 7.62
N ARG A 57 -20.60 16.32 7.50
CA ARG A 57 -21.06 15.76 6.23
C ARG A 57 -22.58 15.68 6.19
N PHE A 58 -23.12 15.90 4.99
CA PHE A 58 -24.51 15.67 4.66
C PHE A 58 -24.62 14.52 3.66
N PHE A 59 -25.38 13.48 4.01
CA PHE A 59 -25.65 12.33 3.16
C PHE A 59 -27.06 12.37 2.63
N ARG A 60 -27.21 12.27 1.30
CA ARG A 60 -28.51 12.30 0.64
C ARG A 60 -29.16 10.92 0.71
N SER A 61 -30.43 10.83 1.10
CA SER A 61 -31.16 9.57 1.27
C SER A 61 -31.49 8.88 -0.06
N ASP A 62 -31.58 9.64 -1.16
CA ASP A 62 -31.88 9.13 -2.51
C ASP A 62 -30.61 8.75 -3.29
N ALA A 63 -29.44 8.81 -2.66
CA ALA A 63 -28.19 8.49 -3.31
C ALA A 63 -28.24 7.01 -3.71
N LYS A 64 -28.50 6.75 -4.99
CA LYS A 64 -28.31 5.43 -5.59
C LYS A 64 -26.87 5.03 -5.30
N VAL A 65 -26.70 4.11 -4.36
CA VAL A 65 -25.50 3.29 -4.26
C VAL A 65 -25.36 2.71 -5.66
N SER A 66 -24.30 3.10 -6.38
CA SER A 66 -24.13 2.69 -7.77
C SER A 66 -24.35 1.19 -7.87
N ASP A 67 -25.29 0.74 -8.71
CA ASP A 67 -25.40 -0.65 -9.20
C ASP A 67 -24.20 -0.99 -10.12
N ALA A 68 -23.03 -0.38 -9.86
CA ALA A 68 -21.82 -0.84 -10.48
C ALA A 68 -21.65 -2.27 -9.97
N PRO A 69 -21.56 -3.28 -10.85
CA PRO A 69 -21.30 -4.63 -10.42
C PRO A 69 -20.08 -4.56 -9.51
N VAL A 70 -20.21 -5.12 -8.31
CA VAL A 70 -19.06 -5.35 -7.44
C VAL A 70 -18.17 -6.27 -8.27
N ILE A 71 -17.18 -5.68 -8.93
CA ILE A 71 -16.12 -6.45 -9.55
C ILE A 71 -15.44 -7.08 -8.36
N GLU A 72 -15.71 -8.36 -8.11
CA GLU A 72 -14.89 -9.18 -7.25
C GLU A 72 -13.48 -9.03 -7.82
N ARG A 73 -12.69 -8.15 -7.21
CA ARG A 73 -11.26 -8.17 -7.44
C ARG A 73 -10.85 -9.52 -6.91
N GLU A 74 -10.50 -10.43 -7.82
CA GLU A 74 -9.60 -11.50 -7.44
C GLU A 74 -8.43 -10.82 -6.75
N ASP A 75 -8.34 -10.99 -5.43
CA ASP A 75 -7.18 -10.57 -4.66
C ASP A 75 -6.02 -11.48 -5.10
N ILE A 76 -5.48 -11.21 -6.28
CA ILE A 76 -4.28 -11.86 -6.78
C ILE A 76 -3.20 -11.40 -5.83
N MET A 77 -2.81 -12.30 -4.92
CA MET A 77 -1.81 -12.04 -3.91
C MET A 77 -0.56 -11.51 -4.61
N PRO A 78 -0.09 -10.29 -4.29
CA PRO A 78 0.97 -9.68 -5.05
C PRO A 78 2.21 -10.57 -5.08
N GLU A 79 2.89 -10.61 -6.23
CA GLU A 79 3.99 -11.54 -6.50
C GLU A 79 5.12 -11.47 -5.45
N PHE A 80 5.31 -10.30 -4.81
CA PHE A 80 6.27 -10.11 -3.71
C PHE A 80 5.93 -10.87 -2.42
N LEU A 81 4.65 -11.21 -2.18
CA LEU A 81 4.23 -12.08 -1.06
C LEU A 81 4.45 -13.56 -1.37
N SER A 82 4.58 -13.92 -2.64
CA SER A 82 4.79 -15.31 -3.09
C SER A 82 6.26 -15.69 -3.24
N TYR A 83 7.20 -14.73 -3.13
CA TYR A 83 8.62 -14.97 -3.36
C TYR A 83 9.22 -15.88 -2.27
N ASN A 84 9.63 -17.09 -2.68
CA ASN A 84 10.23 -18.08 -1.81
C ASN A 84 11.75 -17.90 -1.73
N THR A 85 12.25 -17.43 -0.59
CA THR A 85 13.69 -17.22 -0.33
C THR A 85 14.45 -18.48 0.09
N LYS A 86 13.74 -19.61 0.34
CA LYS A 86 14.36 -20.87 0.81
C LYS A 86 15.52 -21.34 -0.07
N PRO A 87 15.45 -21.31 -1.42
CA PRO A 87 16.56 -21.75 -2.26
C PRO A 87 17.83 -20.93 -2.04
N GLY A 88 17.69 -19.60 -1.88
CA GLY A 88 18.83 -18.72 -1.60
C GLY A 88 19.51 -19.02 -0.27
N TYR A 89 18.74 -19.32 0.78
CA TYR A 89 19.28 -19.73 2.08
C TYR A 89 20.05 -21.05 2.00
N VAL A 90 19.51 -22.05 1.29
CA VAL A 90 20.19 -23.35 1.12
C VAL A 90 21.54 -23.16 0.42
N ILE A 91 21.58 -22.39 -0.66
CA ILE A 91 22.80 -22.10 -1.40
C ILE A 91 23.82 -21.36 -0.53
N ALA A 92 23.37 -20.36 0.25
CA ALA A 92 24.25 -19.62 1.17
C ALA A 92 24.84 -20.54 2.26
N ILE A 93 24.06 -21.46 2.82
CA ILE A 93 24.52 -22.43 3.82
C ILE A 93 25.58 -23.37 3.22
N ILE A 94 25.37 -23.86 2.00
CA ILE A 94 26.36 -24.71 1.30
C ILE A 94 27.67 -23.93 1.11
N GLY A 95 27.60 -22.67 0.67
CA GLY A 95 28.77 -21.81 0.55
C GLY A 95 29.52 -21.65 1.88
N ALA A 96 28.78 -21.39 2.97
CA ALA A 96 29.37 -21.27 4.31
C ALA A 96 30.04 -22.57 4.80
N LEU A 97 29.46 -23.75 4.49
CA LEU A 97 30.08 -25.03 4.82
C LEU A 97 31.39 -25.26 4.05
N ILE A 98 31.43 -24.88 2.76
CA ILE A 98 32.65 -24.95 1.96
C ILE A 98 33.74 -24.04 2.54
N LEU A 99 33.38 -22.83 2.99
CA LEU A 99 34.31 -21.93 3.69
C LEU A 99 34.82 -22.52 5.00
N GLY A 100 33.94 -23.15 5.78
CA GLY A 100 34.33 -23.86 7.00
C GLY A 100 35.33 -24.99 6.70
N GLY A 101 35.09 -25.77 5.64
CA GLY A 101 36.02 -26.79 5.16
C GLY A 101 37.37 -26.19 4.74
N GLY A 102 37.36 -25.12 3.96
CA GLY A 102 38.58 -24.39 3.56
C GLY A 102 39.37 -23.86 4.75
N ALA A 103 38.69 -23.36 5.79
CA ALA A 103 39.33 -22.90 7.03
C ALA A 103 39.98 -24.03 7.82
N ILE A 104 39.32 -25.19 7.91
CA ILE A 104 39.90 -26.37 8.53
C ILE A 104 41.17 -26.79 7.76
N VAL A 105 41.09 -26.91 6.44
CA VAL A 105 42.25 -27.27 5.61
C VAL A 105 43.38 -26.26 5.78
N ASN A 106 43.06 -24.95 5.82
CA ASN A 106 44.06 -23.90 6.01
C ASN A 106 44.78 -23.98 7.36
N ILE A 107 44.07 -24.32 8.45
CA ILE A 107 44.66 -24.46 9.79
C ILE A 107 45.64 -25.64 9.85
N TYR A 108 45.36 -26.72 9.12
CA TYR A 108 46.18 -27.92 9.10
C TYR A 108 47.21 -27.94 7.96
N ALA A 109 47.26 -26.90 7.12
CA ALA A 109 48.15 -26.84 5.97
C ALA A 109 49.62 -26.71 6.41
N THR A 110 50.45 -27.62 5.91
CA THR A 110 51.89 -27.71 6.19
C THR A 110 52.74 -27.40 4.97
N ASP A 111 52.20 -27.53 3.76
CA ASP A 111 52.88 -27.23 2.51
C ASP A 111 52.15 -26.19 1.64
N ALA A 112 52.85 -25.64 0.65
CA ALA A 112 52.30 -24.61 -0.23
C ALA A 112 51.11 -25.11 -1.06
N THR A 113 51.07 -26.39 -1.39
CA THR A 113 50.00 -26.99 -2.19
C THR A 113 48.68 -27.07 -1.40
N GLU A 114 48.74 -27.39 -0.12
CA GLU A 114 47.60 -27.39 0.80
C GLU A 114 47.05 -25.97 1.02
N TYR A 115 47.93 -24.96 1.12
CA TYR A 115 47.52 -23.56 1.18
C TYR A 115 46.81 -23.10 -0.09
N ASP A 116 47.34 -23.44 -1.27
CA ASP A 116 46.72 -23.10 -2.56
C ASP A 116 45.36 -23.79 -2.71
N PHE A 117 45.24 -25.04 -2.26
CA PHE A 117 43.98 -25.77 -2.26
C PHE A 117 42.94 -25.13 -1.32
N ALA A 118 43.35 -24.72 -0.11
CA ALA A 118 42.49 -23.99 0.81
C ALA A 118 42.04 -22.64 0.22
N ALA A 119 42.92 -21.92 -0.48
CA ALA A 119 42.59 -20.66 -1.16
C ALA A 119 41.55 -20.86 -2.27
N ILE A 120 41.65 -21.94 -3.06
CA ILE A 120 40.65 -22.30 -4.06
C ILE A 120 39.29 -22.61 -3.41
N LEU A 121 39.29 -23.39 -2.31
CA LEU A 121 38.07 -23.67 -1.55
C LEU A 121 37.42 -22.38 -1.02
N PHE A 122 38.21 -21.44 -0.51
CA PHE A 122 37.70 -20.14 -0.08
C PHE A 122 37.08 -19.36 -1.23
N LEU A 123 37.75 -19.29 -2.38
CA LEU A 123 37.23 -18.57 -3.54
C LEU A 123 35.89 -19.14 -4.02
N ILE A 124 35.80 -20.47 -4.15
CA ILE A 124 34.56 -21.16 -4.54
C ILE A 124 33.47 -20.95 -3.49
N GLY A 125 33.81 -21.09 -2.20
CA GLY A 125 32.86 -20.90 -1.11
C GLY A 125 32.27 -19.48 -1.06
N ILE A 126 33.11 -18.45 -1.28
CA ILE A 126 32.69 -17.05 -1.33
C ILE A 126 31.73 -16.81 -2.50
N LEU A 127 32.05 -17.32 -3.69
CA LEU A 127 31.20 -17.17 -4.88
C LEU A 127 29.82 -17.79 -4.67
N ILE A 128 29.76 -19.00 -4.12
CA ILE A 128 28.50 -19.70 -3.83
C ILE A 128 27.71 -18.96 -2.75
N LEU A 129 28.39 -18.52 -1.68
CA LEU A 129 27.78 -17.75 -0.59
C LEU A 129 27.14 -16.46 -1.11
N PHE A 130 27.88 -15.68 -1.90
CA PHE A 130 27.36 -14.43 -2.47
C PHE A 130 26.22 -14.67 -3.45
N THR A 131 26.26 -15.75 -4.22
CA THR A 131 25.14 -16.12 -5.10
C THR A 131 23.87 -16.44 -4.30
N GLY A 132 24.00 -17.21 -3.22
CA GLY A 132 22.89 -17.51 -2.32
C GLY A 132 22.33 -16.27 -1.64
N LEU A 133 23.19 -15.41 -1.12
CA LEU A 133 22.80 -14.14 -0.49
C LEU A 133 22.14 -13.19 -1.49
N TYR A 134 22.63 -13.11 -2.73
CA TYR A 134 22.01 -12.32 -3.79
C TYR A 134 20.58 -12.78 -4.08
N LEU A 135 20.34 -14.10 -4.15
CA LEU A 135 18.99 -14.65 -4.33
C LEU A 135 18.07 -14.35 -3.15
N VAL A 136 18.58 -14.34 -1.92
CA VAL A 136 17.80 -13.91 -0.74
C VAL A 136 17.49 -12.41 -0.80
N ALA A 137 18.46 -11.60 -1.24
CA ALA A 137 18.36 -10.14 -1.30
C ALA A 137 17.50 -9.63 -2.47
N LYS A 138 17.31 -10.44 -3.53
CA LYS A 138 16.46 -10.12 -4.69
C LYS A 138 14.95 -10.17 -4.37
N ARG A 139 14.55 -9.62 -3.22
CA ARG A 139 13.17 -9.33 -2.90
C ARG A 139 12.77 -8.10 -3.71
N ASN A 140 11.89 -8.26 -4.69
CA ASN A 140 11.33 -7.12 -5.42
C ASN A 140 10.64 -6.19 -4.40
N PRO A 141 11.08 -4.93 -4.23
CA PRO A 141 10.35 -3.97 -3.40
C PRO A 141 8.98 -3.70 -4.02
N PRO A 142 7.95 -3.37 -3.22
CA PRO A 142 6.64 -3.03 -3.75
C PRO A 142 6.76 -1.81 -4.67
N SER A 143 6.35 -1.97 -5.93
CA SER A 143 6.16 -0.88 -6.90
C SER A 143 4.79 -0.23 -6.74
#